data_AF-A0A1J5I033-F1
#
_entry.id   AF-A0A1J5I033-F1
#
_cell.length_a   1.000
_cell.length_b   1.000
_cell.length_c   1.000
_cell.angle_alpha   90.00
_cell.angle_beta   90.00
_cell.angle_gamma   90.00
#
_symmetry.space_group_name_H-M   'P 1'
#
loop_
_entity.id
_entity.type
_entity.pdbx_description
1 polymer ?
#
loop_
_entity_poly.entity_id
_entity_poly.type
_entity_poly.pdbx_seq_one_letter_code
_entity_poly.pdbx_strand_id
1 'polypeptide(L)'
;MKTHKMDESGAASPIHATKIDIADLHFSAGAEGYQGYVSIELRPAQDGPPIHLQFLCHAAQPRDCPSAIVTRDLIADALRQAHRMPGFRRGKRRIEVNIAQARISARP
;
A
#
# COMPACT_ATOMS: atom_id res chain seq x y z
N MET A 1 43.28 -1.95 23.94
CA MET A 1 41.81 -1.93 24.08
C MET A 1 41.27 -0.80 23.23
N LYS A 2 40.67 -1.11 22.07
CA LYS A 2 39.90 -0.16 21.26
C LYS A 2 38.50 -0.75 21.14
N THR A 3 37.58 -0.22 21.91
CA THR A 3 36.14 -0.50 21.87
C THR A 3 35.61 0.06 20.55
N HIS A 4 35.29 -0.83 19.62
CA HIS A 4 34.47 -0.47 18.47
C HIS A 4 33.06 -0.15 18.98
N LYS A 5 32.66 1.11 18.80
CA LYS A 5 31.28 1.55 18.95
C LYS A 5 30.38 0.66 18.08
N MET A 6 29.36 0.10 18.72
CA MET A 6 28.19 -0.46 18.08
C MET A 6 27.52 0.64 17.25
N ASP A 7 27.48 0.48 15.93
CA ASP A 7 26.53 1.20 15.08
C ASP A 7 25.16 0.52 15.20
N GLU A 8 24.44 0.85 16.28
CA GLU A 8 23.00 0.67 16.35
C GLU A 8 22.32 1.68 15.42
N SER A 9 22.06 1.28 14.18
CA SER A 9 20.81 1.59 13.44
C SER A 9 20.91 1.06 12.01
N GLY A 10 20.69 -0.24 11.84
CA GLY A 10 20.28 -0.83 10.57
C GLY A 10 18.84 -0.44 10.22
N ALA A 11 18.50 0.85 10.26
CA ALA A 11 17.21 1.34 9.80
C ALA A 11 17.19 1.15 8.29
N ALA A 12 16.56 0.07 7.83
CA ALA A 12 16.42 -0.17 6.41
C ALA A 12 15.78 1.05 5.75
N SER A 13 16.43 1.56 4.71
CA SER A 13 15.97 2.77 4.02
C SER A 13 14.50 2.64 3.63
N PRO A 14 13.70 3.71 3.79
CA PRO A 14 12.28 3.67 3.47
C PRO A 14 12.09 3.29 2.00
N ILE A 15 10.96 2.61 1.74
CA ILE A 15 10.46 2.35 0.41
C ILE A 15 9.29 3.29 0.20
N HIS A 16 9.29 4.04 -0.90
CA HIS A 16 8.23 4.99 -1.20
C HIS A 16 7.26 4.38 -2.20
N ALA A 17 5.96 4.45 -1.93
CA ALA A 17 4.95 4.25 -2.95
C ALA A 17 4.98 5.44 -3.90
N THR A 18 5.25 5.18 -5.16
CA THR A 18 5.39 6.20 -6.21
C THR A 18 4.20 6.25 -7.16
N LYS A 19 3.45 5.15 -7.24
CA LYS A 19 2.22 5.05 -8.02
C LYS A 19 1.22 4.15 -7.31
N ILE A 20 -0.03 4.57 -7.25
CA ILE A 20 -1.15 3.78 -6.75
C ILE A 20 -2.26 3.86 -7.78
N ASP A 21 -2.70 2.71 -8.27
CA ASP A 21 -3.82 2.59 -9.20
C ASP A 21 -4.92 1.71 -8.59
N ILE A 22 -6.18 2.15 -8.67
CA ILE A 22 -7.36 1.36 -8.29
C ILE A 22 -8.13 1.01 -9.56
N ALA A 23 -8.35 -0.28 -9.80
CA ALA A 23 -9.06 -0.80 -10.96
C ALA A 23 -10.27 -1.64 -10.55
N ASP A 24 -11.24 -1.74 -11.47
CA ASP A 24 -12.46 -2.55 -11.35
C ASP A 24 -13.23 -2.32 -10.04
N LEU A 25 -13.26 -1.06 -9.59
CA LEU A 25 -13.97 -0.64 -8.39
C LEU A 25 -15.47 -0.84 -8.56
N HIS A 26 -16.07 -1.68 -7.73
CA HIS A 26 -17.50 -1.92 -7.73
C HIS A 26 -18.02 -2.15 -6.31
N PHE A 27 -19.32 -1.90 -6.11
CA PHE A 27 -20.00 -2.26 -4.87
C PHE A 27 -20.44 -3.73 -4.94
N SER A 28 -20.01 -4.54 -3.97
CA SER A 28 -20.38 -5.94 -3.84
C SER A 28 -21.47 -6.09 -2.78
N ALA A 29 -22.69 -6.40 -3.21
CA ALA A 29 -23.83 -6.62 -2.30
C ALA A 29 -23.61 -7.82 -1.38
N GLY A 30 -22.89 -8.85 -1.83
CA GLY A 30 -22.60 -10.05 -1.03
C GLY A 30 -21.54 -9.84 0.07
N ALA A 31 -20.63 -8.87 -0.12
CA ALA A 31 -19.62 -8.52 0.87
C ALA A 31 -19.98 -7.27 1.71
N GLU A 32 -21.15 -6.67 1.43
CA GLU A 32 -21.63 -5.41 2.02
C GLU A 32 -20.57 -4.29 1.98
N GLY A 33 -19.94 -4.09 0.82
CA GLY A 33 -18.91 -3.07 0.66
C GLY A 33 -18.32 -2.97 -0.74
N TYR A 34 -17.31 -2.12 -0.90
CA TYR A 34 -16.63 -1.91 -2.18
C TYR A 34 -15.44 -2.84 -2.35
N GLN A 35 -15.32 -3.43 -3.53
CA GLN A 35 -14.17 -4.24 -3.94
C GLN A 35 -13.46 -3.61 -5.12
N GLY A 36 -12.14 -3.76 -5.17
CA GLY A 36 -11.33 -3.30 -6.29
C GLY A 36 -9.90 -3.83 -6.22
N TYR A 37 -9.22 -3.82 -7.36
CA TYR A 37 -7.80 -4.15 -7.44
C TYR A 37 -6.96 -2.92 -7.15
N VAL A 38 -6.09 -3.00 -6.15
CA VAL A 38 -5.15 -1.94 -5.80
C VAL A 38 -3.75 -2.37 -6.24
N SER A 39 -3.17 -1.61 -7.17
CA SER A 39 -1.79 -1.76 -7.61
C SER A 39 -0.91 -0.69 -6.97
N ILE A 40 0.24 -1.07 -6.42
CA ILE A 40 1.19 -0.16 -5.78
C ILE A 40 2.58 -0.39 -6.39
N GLU A 41 3.17 0.66 -6.96
CA GLU A 41 4.60 0.69 -7.30
C GLU A 41 5.39 1.25 -6.12
N LEU A 42 6.32 0.43 -5.63
CA LEU A 42 7.20 0.73 -4.52
C LEU A 42 8.63 0.93 -5.03
N ARG A 43 9.24 2.08 -4.75
CA ARG A 43 10.65 2.34 -5.06
C ARG A 43 11.50 2.36 -3.80
N PRO A 44 12.51 1.47 -3.70
CA PRO A 44 13.51 1.56 -2.64
C PRO A 44 14.35 2.84 -2.77
N ALA A 45 14.78 3.42 -1.64
CA ALA A 45 15.64 4.62 -1.64
C ALA A 45 17.06 4.39 -2.19
N GLN A 46 17.51 3.14 -2.29
CA GLN A 46 18.75 2.78 -3.00
C GLN A 46 18.39 2.17 -4.34
N ASP A 47 19.24 2.38 -5.36
CA ASP A 47 19.09 2.00 -6.77
C ASP A 47 18.75 0.51 -7.01
N GLY A 48 17.54 0.13 -6.63
CA GLY A 48 16.94 -1.18 -6.82
C GLY A 48 15.78 -1.08 -7.79
N PRO A 49 15.41 -2.21 -8.43
CA PRO A 49 14.25 -2.23 -9.31
C PRO A 49 12.97 -1.88 -8.53
N PRO A 50 11.99 -1.25 -9.20
CA PRO A 50 10.68 -1.03 -8.61
C PRO A 50 10.03 -2.37 -8.23
N ILE A 51 9.33 -2.38 -7.10
CA ILE A 51 8.54 -3.52 -6.66
C ILE A 51 7.07 -3.21 -6.94
N HIS A 52 6.42 -4.08 -7.71
CA HIS A 52 5.01 -3.95 -8.03
C HIS A 52 4.20 -4.90 -7.17
N LEU A 53 3.24 -4.37 -6.41
CA LEU A 53 2.32 -5.14 -5.59
C LEU A 53 0.90 -4.97 -6.12
N GLN A 54 0.13 -6.05 -6.10
CA GLN A 54 -1.27 -6.06 -6.52
C GLN A 54 -2.11 -6.81 -5.49
N PHE A 55 -3.21 -6.20 -5.07
CA PHE A 55 -4.11 -6.76 -4.06
C PHE A 55 -5.54 -6.64 -4.52
N LEU A 56 -6.35 -7.67 -4.23
CA LEU A 56 -7.80 -7.52 -4.19
C LEU A 56 -8.14 -6.94 -2.81
N CYS A 57 -8.71 -5.74 -2.78
CA CYS A 57 -8.99 -5.01 -1.55
C CYS A 57 -10.49 -4.83 -1.33
N HIS A 58 -10.86 -4.70 -0.06
CA HIS A 58 -12.23 -4.48 0.36
C HIS A 58 -12.34 -3.26 1.28
N ALA A 59 -13.34 -2.41 1.04
CA ALA A 59 -13.74 -1.31 1.89
C ALA A 59 -15.18 -1.53 2.38
N ALA A 60 -15.34 -1.80 3.67
CA ALA A 60 -16.63 -1.97 4.33
C ALA A 60 -17.30 -0.60 4.56
N GLN A 61 -17.78 -0.02 3.46
CA GLN A 61 -18.41 1.30 3.42
C GLN A 61 -19.79 1.19 2.74
N PRO A 62 -20.79 1.97 3.17
CA PRO A 62 -22.11 1.95 2.55
C PRO A 62 -22.06 2.50 1.12
N ARG A 63 -23.05 2.16 0.29
CA ARG A 63 -23.08 2.46 -1.16
C ARG A 63 -23.10 3.96 -1.51
N ASP A 64 -23.48 4.80 -0.58
CA ASP A 64 -23.51 6.26 -0.70
C ASP A 64 -22.25 6.92 -0.12
N CYS A 65 -21.27 6.13 0.33
CA CYS A 65 -20.03 6.64 0.90
C CYS A 65 -19.23 7.44 -0.15
N PRO A 66 -18.71 8.62 0.21
CA PRO A 66 -17.83 9.40 -0.66
C PRO A 66 -16.66 8.57 -1.20
N SER A 67 -16.41 8.69 -2.51
CA SER A 67 -15.36 7.93 -3.21
C SER A 67 -13.96 8.12 -2.62
N ALA A 68 -13.67 9.28 -2.02
CA ALA A 68 -12.42 9.54 -1.33
C ALA A 68 -12.22 8.66 -0.09
N ILE A 69 -13.30 8.39 0.67
CA ILE A 69 -13.26 7.50 1.85
C ILE A 69 -13.07 6.06 1.39
N VAL A 70 -13.83 5.62 0.39
CA VAL A 70 -13.67 4.29 -0.23
C VAL A 70 -12.24 4.06 -0.71
N THR A 71 -11.67 5.05 -1.42
CA THR A 71 -10.29 5.02 -1.91
C THR A 71 -9.28 4.88 -0.78
N ARG A 72 -9.43 5.68 0.29
CA ARG A 72 -8.56 5.62 1.47
C ARG A 72 -8.57 4.23 2.10
N ASP A 73 -9.76 3.64 2.24
CA ASP A 73 -9.92 2.34 2.90
C ASP A 73 -9.36 1.19 2.06
N LEU A 74 -9.52 1.23 0.73
CA LEU A 74 -8.90 0.26 -0.18
C LEU A 74 -7.37 0.32 -0.11
N ILE A 75 -6.79 1.54 -0.09
CA ILE A 75 -5.34 1.72 0.05
C ILE A 75 -4.87 1.24 1.43
N ALA A 76 -5.62 1.54 2.49
CA ALA A 76 -5.30 1.06 3.83
C ALA A 76 -5.31 -0.48 3.89
N ASP A 77 -6.28 -1.12 3.24
CA ASP A 77 -6.33 -2.57 3.16
C ASP A 77 -5.15 -3.16 2.37
N ALA A 78 -4.82 -2.60 1.21
CA ALA A 78 -3.64 -2.98 0.42
C ALA A 78 -2.35 -2.91 1.26
N LEU A 79 -2.18 -1.84 2.04
CA LEU A 79 -1.03 -1.70 2.93
C LEU A 79 -1.04 -2.70 4.08
N ARG A 80 -2.20 -3.02 4.67
CA ARG A 80 -2.30 -4.11 5.66
C ARG A 80 -1.88 -5.45 5.06
N GLN A 81 -2.29 -5.74 3.83
CA GLN A 81 -1.90 -6.95 3.12
C GLN A 81 -0.38 -6.97 2.85
N ALA A 82 0.18 -5.86 2.34
CA ALA A 82 1.62 -5.71 2.09
C ALA A 82 2.45 -5.96 3.36
N HIS A 83 2.05 -5.43 4.52
CA HIS A 83 2.76 -5.63 5.78
C HIS A 83 2.80 -7.09 6.27
N ARG A 84 1.94 -7.98 5.77
CA ARG A 84 1.97 -9.42 6.09
C ARG A 84 2.99 -10.18 5.24
N MET A 85 3.41 -9.61 4.11
CA MET A 85 4.36 -10.23 3.17
C MET A 85 5.78 -10.24 3.75
N PRO A 86 6.56 -11.32 3.53
CA PRO A 86 7.99 -11.32 3.81
C PRO A 86 8.69 -10.13 3.12
N GLY A 87 9.58 -9.44 3.83
CA GLY A 87 10.28 -8.25 3.32
C GLY A 87 9.63 -6.90 3.67
N PHE A 88 8.34 -6.89 3.98
CA PHE A 88 7.56 -5.69 4.33
C PHE A 88 6.99 -5.71 5.76
N ARG A 89 7.31 -6.74 6.54
CA ARG A 89 6.89 -6.85 7.94
C ARG A 89 7.41 -5.70 8.79
N ARG A 90 6.68 -5.37 9.85
CA ARG A 90 7.05 -4.35 10.85
C ARG A 90 8.51 -4.53 11.29
N GLY A 91 9.32 -3.47 11.15
CA GLY A 91 10.74 -3.47 11.49
C GLY A 91 11.70 -3.90 10.37
N LYS A 92 11.21 -4.39 9.21
CA LYS A 92 12.07 -4.76 8.07
C LYS A 92 12.30 -3.62 7.08
N ARG A 93 11.24 -3.00 6.58
CA ARG A 93 11.27 -1.79 5.72
C ARG A 93 9.98 -1.01 5.91
N ARG A 94 10.06 0.32 6.09
CA ARG A 94 8.89 1.18 6.21
C ARG A 94 8.39 1.54 4.80
N ILE A 95 7.12 1.29 4.52
CA ILE A 95 6.46 1.77 3.30
C ILE A 95 5.89 3.17 3.59
N GLU A 96 6.34 4.16 2.84
CA GLU A 96 5.80 5.51 2.88
C GLU A 96 4.82 5.71 1.72
N VAL A 97 3.60 6.15 2.02
CA VAL A 97 2.56 6.33 1.00
C VAL A 97 2.05 7.77 1.00
N ASN A 98 2.07 8.38 -0.17
CA ASN A 98 1.35 9.62 -0.42
C ASN A 98 0.01 9.30 -1.11
N ILE A 99 -1.08 9.30 -0.33
CA ILE A 99 -2.42 8.96 -0.80
C ILE A 99 -2.93 9.93 -1.88
N ALA A 100 -2.43 11.18 -1.91
CA ALA A 100 -2.81 12.17 -2.92
C ALA A 100 -2.37 11.79 -4.35
N GLN A 101 -1.48 10.80 -4.50
CA GLN A 101 -1.02 10.31 -5.80
C GLN A 101 -1.86 9.14 -6.35
N ALA A 102 -2.87 8.67 -5.61
CA ALA A 102 -3.71 7.57 -6.05
C ALA A 102 -4.58 7.95 -7.25
N ARG A 103 -4.56 7.13 -8.30
CA ARG A 103 -5.40 7.26 -9.49
C ARG A 103 -6.45 6.18 -9.48
N ILE A 104 -7.69 6.57 -9.75
CA ILE A 104 -8.81 5.65 -9.90
C ILE A 104 -9.07 5.47 -11.39
N SER A 105 -9.03 4.24 -11.84
CA SER A 105 -9.41 3.83 -13.19
C SER A 105 -10.64 2.94 -13.08
N ALA A 106 -11.82 3.53 -13.32
CA ALA A 106 -13.01 2.74 -13.59
C ALA A 106 -12.93 2.27 -15.04
N ARG A 107 -12.84 0.97 -15.28
CA ARG A 107 -13.17 0.44 -16.62
C ARG A 107 -14.70 0.47 -16.76
N PRO A 108 -15.23 0.96 -17.90
CA PRO A 108 -16.66 0.98 -18.18
C PRO A 108 -17.25 -0.43 -18.29
#